data_AF-A0A554IFD1-F1
#
_entry.id   AF-A0A554IFD1-F1
#
_cell.length_a   1.000
_cell.length_b   1.000
_cell.length_c   1.000
_cell.angle_alpha   90.00
_cell.angle_beta   90.00
_cell.angle_gamma   90.00
#
_symmetry.space_group_name_H-M   'P 1'
#
loop_
_entity.id
_entity.type
_entity.pdbx_description
1 polymer ?
#
loop_
_entity_poly.entity_id
_entity_poly.type
_entity_poly.pdbx_seq_one_letter_code
_entity_poly.pdbx_strand_id
1 'polypeptide(L)'
;MYLDFACGSTRCVILIGQYAIKIARFRPLRPFIKLFESIQKKQVRGNLEKHHRNPLLAVIKYLLAGIVANRTEYRLYKKYKSDLLAPTVFTIFWLVNIQRRGEPVVDERVKSHYLWNLFQGMETTVALDILQAKQFCFMGGCVRLADYGIDGLEFAIAEYPGNKTPW
;
A
#
# COMPACT_ATOMS: atom_id res chain seq x y z
N MET A 1 23.08 -8.16 -11.23
CA MET A 1 21.60 -8.22 -11.26
C MET A 1 21.13 -8.65 -9.88
N TYR A 2 20.53 -7.73 -9.11
CA TYR A 2 20.02 -8.03 -7.77
C TYR A 2 18.54 -8.38 -7.87
N LEU A 3 18.19 -9.60 -7.45
CA LEU A 3 16.83 -10.10 -7.34
C LEU A 3 16.48 -10.19 -5.86
N ASP A 4 15.37 -9.58 -5.46
CA ASP A 4 14.85 -9.68 -4.10
C ASP A 4 13.36 -9.97 -4.13
N PHE A 5 12.86 -10.68 -3.12
CA PHE A 5 11.50 -11.15 -3.05
C PHE A 5 10.93 -11.04 -1.63
N ALA A 6 9.82 -10.32 -1.52
CA ALA A 6 9.08 -10.18 -0.27
C ALA A 6 7.60 -10.49 -0.48
N CYS A 7 6.96 -11.15 0.48
CA CYS A 7 5.52 -11.42 0.43
C CYS A 7 4.80 -10.87 1.66
N GLY A 8 3.96 -9.87 1.45
CA GLY A 8 3.05 -9.33 2.44
C GLY A 8 1.75 -10.14 2.56
N SER A 9 0.81 -9.57 3.31
CA SER A 9 -0.53 -10.16 3.53
C SER A 9 -1.35 -10.23 2.24
N THR A 10 -1.35 -9.16 1.46
CA THR A 10 -2.20 -8.96 0.26
C THR A 10 -1.46 -9.05 -1.07
N ARG A 11 -0.14 -8.79 -1.09
CA ARG A 11 0.70 -8.72 -2.31
C ARG A 11 2.05 -9.38 -2.08
N CYS A 12 2.67 -9.88 -3.14
CA CYS A 12 4.09 -10.21 -3.17
C CYS A 12 4.81 -9.19 -4.05
N VAL A 13 6.05 -8.85 -3.72
CA VAL A 13 6.86 -7.84 -4.39
C VAL A 13 8.15 -8.51 -4.85
N ILE A 14 8.43 -8.41 -6.14
CA ILE A 14 9.70 -8.82 -6.76
C ILE A 14 10.46 -7.55 -7.10
N LEU A 15 11.66 -7.39 -6.57
CA LEU A 15 12.56 -6.30 -6.97
C LEU A 15 13.53 -6.84 -8.01
N ILE A 16 13.51 -6.26 -9.21
CA ILE A 16 14.39 -6.64 -10.32
C ILE A 16 14.92 -5.40 -11.03
N GLY A 17 16.24 -5.20 -10.98
CA GLY A 17 16.87 -4.00 -11.51
C GLY A 17 16.27 -2.73 -10.92
N GLN A 18 15.78 -1.84 -11.79
CA GLN A 18 15.14 -0.56 -11.45
C GLN A 18 13.62 -0.65 -11.21
N TYR A 19 13.06 -1.85 -11.11
CA TYR A 19 11.62 -2.06 -10.99
C TYR A 19 11.25 -2.83 -9.73
N ALA A 20 10.09 -2.48 -9.18
CA ALA A 20 9.37 -3.22 -8.16
C ALA A 20 8.07 -3.75 -8.78
N ILE A 21 7.94 -5.07 -8.88
CA ILE A 21 6.79 -5.76 -9.46
C ILE A 21 5.93 -6.28 -8.30
N LYS A 22 4.78 -5.64 -8.07
CA LYS A 22 3.80 -6.00 -7.05
C LYS A 22 2.72 -6.89 -7.64
N ILE A 23 2.62 -8.13 -7.17
CA ILE A 23 1.65 -9.14 -7.62
C ILE A 23 0.60 -9.32 -6.52
N ALA A 24 -0.67 -9.09 -6.86
CA ALA A 24 -1.81 -9.35 -5.99
C ALA A 24 -1.89 -10.85 -5.65
N ARG A 25 -2.05 -11.17 -4.37
CA ARG A 25 -2.16 -12.55 -3.92
C ARG A 25 -3.60 -13.01 -3.99
N PHE A 26 -3.85 -14.07 -4.75
CA PHE A 26 -5.09 -14.81 -4.66
C PHE A 26 -4.91 -15.96 -3.65
N ARG A 27 -5.55 -15.86 -2.48
CA ARG A 27 -5.50 -16.89 -1.42
C ARG A 27 -6.91 -17.44 -1.17
N PRO A 28 -7.45 -18.28 -2.06
CA PRO A 28 -8.83 -18.72 -1.95
C PRO A 28 -9.07 -19.64 -0.76
N LEU A 29 -8.12 -20.46 -0.31
CA LEU A 29 -8.45 -21.51 0.67
C LEU A 29 -8.62 -21.00 2.12
N ARG A 30 -7.70 -20.17 2.63
CA ARG A 30 -7.73 -19.73 4.05
C ARG A 30 -8.98 -18.92 4.46
N PRO A 31 -9.46 -17.96 3.66
CA PRO A 31 -10.66 -17.18 3.99
C PRO A 31 -11.92 -18.04 4.01
N PHE A 32 -12.01 -19.01 3.10
CA PHE A 32 -13.16 -19.93 3.04
C PHE A 32 -13.14 -20.93 4.19
N ILE A 33 -11.97 -21.44 4.60
CA ILE A 33 -11.83 -22.25 5.82
C ILE A 33 -12.33 -21.45 7.04
N LYS A 34 -11.87 -20.20 7.20
CA LYS A 34 -12.32 -19.32 8.30
C LYS A 34 -13.82 -18.99 8.22
N LEU A 35 -14.37 -18.82 7.02
CA LEU A 35 -15.81 -18.62 6.81
C LEU A 35 -16.60 -19.85 7.23
N PHE A 36 -16.14 -21.05 6.85
CA PHE A 36 -16.78 -22.31 7.18
C PHE A 36 -16.72 -22.59 8.69
N GLU A 37 -15.57 -22.36 9.32
CA GLU A 37 -15.41 -22.40 10.78
C GLU A 37 -16.35 -21.41 11.50
N SER A 38 -16.51 -20.20 10.94
CA SER A 38 -17.39 -19.17 11.49
C SER A 38 -18.87 -19.53 11.36
N ILE A 39 -19.27 -20.21 10.28
CA ILE A 39 -20.64 -20.69 10.07
C ILE A 39 -20.93 -21.86 11.03
N GLN A 40 -20.00 -22.83 11.13
CA GLN A 40 -20.17 -24.00 11.98
C GLN A 40 -20.24 -23.66 13.47
N LYS A 41 -19.43 -22.72 13.94
CA LYS A 41 -19.34 -22.41 15.39
C LYS A 41 -20.46 -21.51 15.91
N LYS A 42 -21.32 -20.93 15.06
CA LYS A 42 -22.35 -19.91 15.39
C LYS A 42 -21.85 -18.73 16.27
N GLN A 43 -20.54 -18.64 16.51
CA GLN A 43 -19.89 -17.62 17.31
C GLN A 43 -19.31 -16.57 16.35
N VAL A 44 -20.16 -15.65 15.92
CA VAL A 44 -19.69 -14.36 15.42
C VAL A 44 -19.31 -13.53 16.64
N ARG A 45 -18.10 -13.69 17.18
CA ARG A 45 -17.63 -12.74 18.20
C ARG A 45 -16.16 -12.37 18.01
N GLY A 46 -15.95 -11.10 17.68
CA GLY A 46 -14.68 -10.39 17.87
C GLY A 46 -13.99 -9.96 16.58
N ASN A 47 -13.57 -10.91 15.73
CA ASN A 47 -12.57 -10.61 14.70
C ASN A 47 -13.12 -10.32 13.29
N LEU A 48 -14.31 -10.83 12.93
CA LEU A 48 -14.94 -10.56 11.62
C LEU A 48 -15.77 -9.26 11.61
N GLU A 49 -16.33 -8.86 12.76
CA GLU A 49 -17.08 -7.61 12.91
C GLU A 49 -16.22 -6.35 12.71
N LYS A 50 -14.89 -6.45 12.86
CA LYS A 50 -13.95 -5.35 12.59
C LYS A 50 -13.88 -4.95 11.11
N HIS A 51 -14.38 -5.76 10.18
CA HIS A 51 -14.23 -5.51 8.74
C HIS A 51 -15.56 -5.38 7.97
N HIS A 52 -16.63 -6.07 8.38
CA HIS A 52 -18.00 -5.85 7.90
C HIS A 52 -18.97 -6.70 8.73
N ARG A 53 -20.22 -6.25 8.93
CA ARG A 53 -21.27 -7.07 9.56
C ARG A 53 -21.61 -8.36 8.77
N ASN A 54 -21.20 -8.41 7.49
CA ASN A 54 -21.43 -9.55 6.61
C ASN A 54 -20.10 -10.30 6.36
N PRO A 55 -19.95 -11.55 6.83
CA PRO A 55 -18.70 -12.31 6.73
C PRO A 55 -18.35 -12.68 5.28
N LEU A 56 -19.34 -12.87 4.40
CA LEU A 56 -19.09 -13.13 2.97
C LEU A 56 -18.45 -11.90 2.31
N LEU A 57 -18.95 -10.70 2.61
CA LEU A 57 -18.37 -9.45 2.12
C LEU A 57 -16.95 -9.23 2.66
N ALA A 58 -16.68 -9.60 3.92
CA ALA A 58 -15.33 -9.53 4.48
C ALA A 58 -14.35 -10.47 3.75
N VAL A 59 -14.78 -11.68 3.41
CA VAL A 59 -13.99 -12.63 2.62
C VAL A 59 -13.72 -12.10 1.21
N ILE A 60 -14.75 -11.60 0.52
CA ILE A 60 -14.58 -11.02 -0.82
C ILE A 60 -13.61 -9.83 -0.79
N LYS A 61 -13.77 -8.91 0.18
CA LYS A 61 -12.85 -7.78 0.36
C LYS A 61 -11.41 -8.26 0.60
N TYR A 62 -11.22 -9.28 1.44
CA TYR A 62 -9.90 -9.83 1.69
C TYR A 62 -9.26 -10.45 0.42
N LEU A 63 -10.03 -11.21 -0.36
CA LEU A 63 -9.56 -11.84 -1.60
C LEU A 63 -9.17 -10.80 -2.66
N LEU A 64 -9.90 -9.68 -2.70
CA LEU A 64 -9.66 -8.61 -3.66
C LEU A 64 -8.74 -7.50 -3.12
N ALA A 65 -8.28 -7.58 -1.87
CA ALA A 65 -7.53 -6.50 -1.23
C ALA A 65 -6.25 -6.12 -2.00
N GLY A 66 -5.53 -7.10 -2.55
CA GLY A 66 -4.35 -6.83 -3.38
C GLY A 66 -4.68 -6.13 -4.70
N ILE A 67 -5.79 -6.51 -5.33
CA ILE A 67 -6.31 -5.91 -6.57
C ILE A 67 -6.76 -4.48 -6.30
N VAL A 68 -7.50 -4.25 -5.21
CA VAL A 68 -7.93 -2.93 -4.78
C VAL A 68 -6.72 -2.04 -4.50
N ALA A 69 -5.74 -2.52 -3.75
CA ALA A 69 -4.52 -1.75 -3.46
C ALA A 69 -3.78 -1.33 -4.74
N ASN A 70 -3.56 -2.27 -5.68
CA ASN A 70 -2.91 -1.98 -6.96
C ASN A 70 -3.73 -1.01 -7.82
N ARG A 71 -5.07 -1.12 -7.81
CA ARG A 71 -5.96 -0.19 -8.49
C ARG A 71 -5.89 1.21 -7.87
N THR A 72 -5.89 1.30 -6.55
CA THR A 72 -5.78 2.57 -5.82
C THR A 72 -4.45 3.25 -6.11
N GLU A 73 -3.32 2.53 -6.06
CA GLU A 73 -2.00 3.06 -6.44
C GLU A 73 -2.02 3.64 -7.86
N TYR A 74 -2.45 2.85 -8.85
CA TYR A 74 -2.47 3.33 -10.22
C TYR A 74 -3.39 4.54 -10.40
N ARG A 75 -4.59 4.52 -9.78
CA ARG A 75 -5.54 5.64 -9.82
C ARG A 75 -4.91 6.92 -9.26
N LEU A 76 -4.31 6.85 -8.07
CA LEU A 76 -3.66 7.99 -7.43
C LEU A 76 -2.49 8.50 -8.27
N TYR A 77 -1.63 7.60 -8.77
CA TYR A 77 -0.51 8.00 -9.62
C TYR A 77 -0.98 8.66 -10.92
N LYS A 78 -1.98 8.10 -11.61
CA LYS A 78 -2.51 8.67 -12.85
C LYS A 78 -3.20 10.01 -12.64
N LYS A 79 -3.91 10.18 -11.52
CA LYS A 79 -4.63 11.41 -11.19
C LYS A 79 -3.68 12.55 -10.84
N TYR A 80 -2.73 12.31 -9.94
CA TYR A 80 -1.88 13.37 -9.39
C TYR A 80 -0.52 13.51 -10.08
N LYS A 81 0.06 12.39 -10.57
CA LYS A 81 1.43 12.34 -11.11
C LYS A 81 2.47 13.08 -10.26
N SER A 82 2.24 13.17 -8.96
CA SER A 82 3.07 13.93 -8.04
C SER A 82 4.43 13.25 -7.86
N ASP A 83 5.46 14.09 -7.72
CA ASP A 83 6.80 13.75 -7.25
C ASP A 83 6.83 13.12 -5.86
N LEU A 84 5.77 13.30 -5.07
CA LEU A 84 5.55 12.60 -3.81
C LEU A 84 5.43 11.08 -3.98
N LEU A 85 4.99 10.61 -5.15
CA LEU A 85 4.67 9.21 -5.40
C LEU A 85 5.79 8.54 -6.22
N ALA A 86 6.17 7.33 -5.83
CA ALA A 86 7.02 6.49 -6.65
C ALA A 86 6.27 6.16 -7.96
N PRO A 87 6.87 6.41 -9.14
CA PRO A 87 6.17 6.24 -10.41
C PRO A 87 5.62 4.83 -10.64
N THR A 88 4.32 4.73 -10.88
CA THR A 88 3.69 3.51 -11.39
C THR A 88 3.80 3.48 -12.91
N VAL A 89 4.70 2.63 -13.42
CA VAL A 89 5.02 2.53 -14.85
C VAL A 89 3.91 1.80 -15.59
N PHE A 90 3.43 0.68 -15.05
CA PHE A 90 2.50 -0.20 -15.74
C PHE A 90 1.65 -1.02 -14.77
N THR A 91 0.47 -1.44 -15.22
CA THR A 91 -0.44 -2.29 -14.45
C THR A 91 -1.17 -3.26 -15.37
N ILE A 92 -1.30 -4.52 -14.97
CA ILE A 92 -2.03 -5.56 -15.72
C ILE A 92 -3.24 -5.97 -14.91
N PHE A 93 -4.44 -5.57 -15.35
CA PHE A 93 -5.72 -5.89 -14.72
C PHE A 93 -5.74 -5.71 -13.18
N TRP A 94 -4.92 -4.79 -12.64
CA TRP A 94 -4.69 -4.61 -11.22
C TRP A 94 -4.11 -5.83 -10.48
N LEU A 95 -3.83 -6.93 -11.17
CA LEU A 95 -3.17 -8.11 -10.63
C LEU A 95 -1.67 -7.88 -10.47
N VAL A 96 -1.07 -7.17 -11.41
CA VAL A 96 0.35 -6.83 -11.38
C VAL A 96 0.49 -5.32 -11.48
N ASN A 97 1.25 -4.72 -10.57
CA ASN A 97 1.62 -3.31 -10.63
C ASN A 97 3.15 -3.20 -10.72
N ILE A 98 3.67 -2.48 -11.71
CA ILE A 98 5.10 -2.27 -11.93
C ILE A 98 5.41 -0.82 -11.57
N GLN A 99 6.25 -0.64 -10.57
CA GLN A 99 6.70 0.66 -10.11
C GLN A 99 8.20 0.82 -10.32
N ARG A 100 8.67 2.07 -10.45
CA ARG A 100 10.10 2.33 -10.35
C ARG A 100 10.57 2.05 -8.92
N ARG A 101 11.67 1.34 -8.80
CA ARG A 101 12.33 1.06 -7.53
C ARG A 101 13.19 2.28 -7.13
N GLY A 102 13.01 2.75 -5.90
CA GLY A 102 13.92 3.71 -5.28
C GLY A 102 14.86 3.02 -4.30
N GLU A 103 15.82 3.79 -3.79
CA GLU A 103 16.71 3.34 -2.73
C GLU A 103 15.97 3.35 -1.38
N PRO A 104 16.31 2.44 -0.45
CA PRO A 104 15.79 2.51 0.92
C PRO A 104 16.13 3.87 1.56
N VAL A 105 15.19 4.45 2.30
CA VAL A 105 15.43 5.71 3.03
C VAL A 105 15.82 5.39 4.47
N VAL A 106 16.80 6.14 5.00
CA VAL A 106 17.15 6.12 6.42
C VAL A 106 16.10 6.92 7.21
N ASP A 107 15.68 6.43 8.38
CA ASP A 107 14.61 6.99 9.21
C ASP A 107 14.68 8.51 9.40
N GLU A 108 15.88 9.08 9.57
CA GLU A 108 16.10 10.51 9.78
C GLU A 108 15.57 11.37 8.62
N ARG A 109 15.78 10.93 7.37
CA ARG A 109 15.31 11.64 6.17
C ARG A 109 13.80 11.50 6.00
N VAL A 110 13.22 10.41 6.49
CA VAL A 110 11.77 10.20 6.47
C VAL A 110 11.10 11.15 7.46
N LYS A 111 11.69 11.33 8.65
CA LYS A 111 11.14 12.20 9.71
C LYS A 111 11.01 13.67 9.31
N SER A 112 11.85 14.15 8.39
CA SER A 112 11.76 15.51 7.84
C SER A 112 10.81 15.65 6.65
N HIS A 113 10.18 14.55 6.19
CA HIS A 113 9.36 14.54 4.99
C HIS A 113 7.95 15.12 5.24
N TYR A 114 7.36 15.77 4.23
CA TYR A 114 6.02 16.39 4.32
C TYR A 114 4.96 15.44 4.88
N LEU A 115 4.87 14.22 4.35
CA LEU A 115 3.88 13.25 4.83
C LEU A 115 4.12 12.82 6.27
N TRP A 116 5.38 12.80 6.71
CA TRP A 116 5.68 12.48 8.10
C TRP A 116 5.08 13.56 9.00
N ASN A 117 5.35 14.82 8.71
CA ASN A 117 4.81 15.96 9.47
C ASN A 117 3.27 16.05 9.37
N LEU A 118 2.70 15.78 8.20
CA LEU A 118 1.25 15.85 7.99
C LEU A 118 0.50 14.80 8.83
N PHE A 119 1.03 13.58 8.91
CA PHE A 119 0.40 12.49 9.66
C PHE A 119 0.88 12.41 11.12
N GLN A 120 1.92 13.15 11.49
CA GLN A 120 2.40 13.22 12.87
C GLN A 120 1.30 13.83 13.76
N GLY A 121 0.86 13.07 14.77
CA GLY A 121 -0.21 13.48 15.69
C GLY A 121 -1.62 13.13 15.22
N MET A 122 -1.79 12.56 14.03
CA MET A 122 -3.08 11.98 13.64
C MET A 122 -3.21 10.56 14.21
N GLU A 123 -4.15 10.34 15.13
CA GLU A 123 -4.50 9.00 15.62
C GLU A 123 -5.40 8.25 14.63
N THR A 124 -4.99 8.18 13.36
CA THR A 124 -5.70 7.44 12.32
C THR A 124 -4.92 6.19 11.92
N THR A 125 -5.63 5.14 11.53
CA THR A 125 -5.00 3.91 10.99
C THR A 125 -4.13 4.21 9.78
N VAL A 126 -4.53 5.20 8.97
CA VAL A 126 -3.78 5.67 7.80
C VAL A 126 -2.42 6.24 8.21
N ALA A 127 -2.37 7.07 9.26
CA ALA A 127 -1.13 7.62 9.77
C ALA A 127 -0.17 6.51 10.25
N LEU A 128 -0.67 5.52 11.00
CA LEU A 128 0.14 4.40 11.50
C LEU A 128 0.72 3.51 10.38
N ASP A 129 -0.04 3.32 9.29
CA ASP A 129 0.41 2.52 8.16
C ASP A 129 1.45 3.25 7.29
N ILE A 130 1.36 4.59 7.23
CA ILE A 130 2.25 5.45 6.43
C ILE A 130 3.55 5.79 7.15
N LEU A 131 3.52 6.04 8.46
CA LEU A 131 4.68 6.48 9.27
C LEU A 131 5.71 5.36 9.53
N GLN A 132 5.92 4.48 8.55
CA GLN A 132 6.93 3.43 8.58
C GLN A 132 7.94 3.71 7.47
N ALA A 133 9.23 3.78 7.81
CA ALA A 133 10.28 4.14 6.84
C ALA A 133 10.30 3.24 5.60
N LYS A 134 9.89 1.98 5.74
CA LYS A 134 9.76 1.01 4.64
C LYS A 134 8.76 1.42 3.54
N GLN A 135 7.85 2.35 3.83
CA GLN A 135 6.90 2.87 2.85
C GLN A 135 7.52 3.93 1.96
N PHE A 136 8.69 4.47 2.33
CA PHE A 136 9.38 5.52 1.59
C PHE A 136 10.56 4.97 0.80
N CYS A 137 10.88 5.62 -0.31
CA CYS A 137 12.07 5.38 -1.10
C CYS A 137 12.72 6.69 -1.52
N PHE A 138 14.03 6.69 -1.75
CA PHE A 138 14.75 7.82 -2.31
C PHE A 138 14.87 7.63 -3.82
N MET A 139 14.44 8.61 -4.60
CA MET A 139 14.44 8.51 -6.06
C MET A 139 14.56 9.89 -6.69
N GLY A 140 15.64 10.12 -7.44
CA GLY A 140 15.87 11.36 -8.16
C GLY A 140 15.95 12.56 -7.21
N GLY A 141 16.76 12.46 -6.15
CA GLY A 141 17.01 13.55 -5.20
C GLY A 141 15.91 13.80 -4.16
N CYS A 142 14.77 13.11 -4.24
CA CYS A 142 13.64 13.30 -3.34
C CYS A 142 13.21 12.00 -2.66
N VAL A 143 12.69 12.14 -1.45
CA VAL A 143 11.95 11.07 -0.76
C VAL A 143 10.57 10.97 -1.39
N ARG A 144 10.14 9.75 -1.68
CA ARG A 144 8.84 9.44 -2.29
C ARG A 144 8.17 8.32 -1.53
N LEU A 145 6.86 8.24 -1.64
CA LEU A 145 6.05 7.16 -1.13
C LEU A 145 6.05 6.00 -2.13
N ALA A 146 6.55 4.84 -1.71
CA ALA A 146 6.63 3.60 -2.48
C ALA A 146 5.36 2.73 -2.36
N ASP A 147 4.67 2.77 -1.22
CA ASP A 147 3.37 2.12 -1.03
C ASP A 147 2.31 3.16 -0.66
N TYR A 148 1.41 3.42 -1.61
CA TYR A 148 0.33 4.39 -1.49
C TYR A 148 -1.01 3.78 -1.91
N GLY A 149 -1.14 2.46 -1.80
CA GLY A 149 -2.39 1.73 -2.03
C GLY A 149 -3.38 1.80 -0.86
N ILE A 150 -3.26 2.82 -0.01
CA ILE A 150 -4.00 2.99 1.24
C ILE A 150 -5.13 4.00 1.01
N ASP A 151 -6.33 3.66 1.46
CA ASP A 151 -7.49 4.56 1.39
C ASP A 151 -7.29 5.77 2.32
N GLY A 152 -7.77 6.95 1.90
CA GLY A 152 -7.67 8.19 2.69
C GLY A 152 -6.43 9.04 2.41
N LEU A 153 -5.46 8.52 1.64
CA LEU A 153 -4.25 9.27 1.26
C LEU A 153 -4.49 10.36 0.20
N GLU A 154 -5.65 10.33 -0.46
CA GLU A 154 -5.99 11.20 -1.60
C GLU A 154 -5.95 12.69 -1.23
N PHE A 155 -6.41 13.06 -0.03
CA PHE A 155 -6.35 14.43 0.48
C PHE A 155 -4.92 14.93 0.66
N ALA A 156 -4.08 14.14 1.34
CA ALA A 156 -2.67 14.48 1.59
C ALA A 156 -1.87 14.67 0.29
N ILE A 157 -2.15 13.87 -0.74
CA ILE A 157 -1.51 14.03 -2.05
C ILE A 157 -2.03 15.29 -2.75
N ALA A 158 -3.32 15.62 -2.61
CA ALA A 158 -3.90 16.80 -3.23
C ALA A 158 -3.37 18.10 -2.64
N GLU A 159 -3.07 18.12 -1.33
CA GLU A 159 -2.50 19.28 -0.64
C GLU A 159 -0.98 19.38 -0.73
N TYR A 160 -0.32 18.38 -1.31
CA TYR A 160 1.13 18.36 -1.39
C TYR A 160 1.64 19.55 -2.23
N PRO A 161 2.46 20.45 -1.66
CA PRO A 161 2.88 21.69 -2.32
C PRO A 161 3.90 21.48 -3.46
N GLY A 162 4.27 20.23 -3.76
CA GLY A 162 5.37 19.88 -4.65
C GLY A 162 6.75 20.08 -3.99
N ASN A 163 7.82 19.60 -4.63
CA ASN A 163 9.18 19.92 -4.21
C ASN A 163 9.49 21.41 -4.40
N LYS A 164 9.24 22.22 -3.36
CA LYS A 164 9.87 23.55 -3.19
C LYS A 164 11.12 23.50 -2.31
N THR A 165 11.46 22.35 -1.75
CA THR A 165 12.68 22.15 -0.97
C THR A 165 13.68 21.34 -1.81
N PRO A 166 14.63 22.01 -2.49
CA PRO A 166 15.85 21.33 -2.89
C PRO A 166 16.56 20.86 -1.62
N TRP A 167 16.95 19.58 -1.61
CA TRP A 167 17.96 19.06 -0.68
C TRP A 167 19.32 19.22 -1.32
#